data_AF-A0A177SBK5-F1
#
_entry.id   AF-A0A177SBK5-F1
#
_cell.length_a   1.000
_cell.length_b   1.000
_cell.length_c   1.000
_cell.angle_alpha   90.00
_cell.angle_beta   90.00
_cell.angle_gamma   90.00
#
_symmetry.space_group_name_H-M   'P 1'
#
loop_
_entity.id
_entity.type
_entity.pdbx_description
1 polymer ?
#
loop_
_entity_poly.entity_id
_entity_poly.type
_entity_poly.pdbx_seq_one_letter_code
_entity_poly.pdbx_strand_id
1 'polypeptide(L)'
;MKRIQIADFDRRMPSIELVEKDDHYEAMLVPSYDHTYPSTQIRTIRLADISVNLIVTPQETLLVSALFHKPVQVTDIVSWMQLYTISFAQSDETGYFVEQADEILEVVLYQKHPIVIATRGQDRLYYDTTGAIEVRRAMNESVGERPLLYLNGEAWYGVPRLTFNRMKDELHVNGTFLYADYMDAHHGKIGFFRENDPSQPIVLLVGQAIVEIELTENPDGSRVLILEQPYDEA
;
A
#
# COMPACT_ATOMS: atom_id res chain seq x y z
N MET A 1 -6.10 -16.60 12.09
CA MET A 1 -5.46 -15.37 12.59
C MET A 1 -5.73 -15.24 14.07
N LYS A 2 -4.69 -15.20 14.90
CA LYS A 2 -4.82 -15.04 16.36
C LYS A 2 -4.66 -13.55 16.68
N ARG A 3 -5.58 -13.01 17.47
CA ARG A 3 -5.60 -11.61 17.93
C ARG A 3 -5.26 -11.58 19.42
N ILE A 4 -4.34 -10.72 19.82
CA ILE A 4 -3.80 -10.63 21.18
C ILE A 4 -3.89 -9.16 21.61
N GLN A 5 -4.33 -8.86 22.83
CA GLN A 5 -4.30 -7.49 23.33
C GLN A 5 -2.99 -7.24 24.07
N ILE A 6 -2.25 -6.18 23.70
CA ILE A 6 -1.02 -5.81 24.42
C ILE A 6 -1.31 -5.51 25.90
N ALA A 7 -2.50 -4.96 26.19
CA ALA A 7 -2.95 -4.66 27.54
C ALA A 7 -3.10 -5.91 28.44
N ASP A 8 -3.23 -7.11 27.87
CA ASP A 8 -3.25 -8.37 28.62
C ASP A 8 -1.88 -8.69 29.26
N PHE A 9 -0.80 -8.10 28.72
CA PHE A 9 0.58 -8.27 29.18
C PHE A 9 1.07 -7.09 30.01
N ASP A 10 0.63 -5.86 29.68
CA ASP A 10 0.86 -4.67 30.50
C ASP A 10 -0.33 -3.71 30.44
N ARG A 11 -1.04 -3.58 31.57
CA ARG A 11 -2.23 -2.72 31.72
C ARG A 11 -1.97 -1.22 31.57
N ARG A 12 -0.70 -0.79 31.61
CA ARG A 12 -0.32 0.62 31.39
C ARG A 12 -0.26 0.98 29.92
N MET A 13 -0.20 -0.03 29.05
CA MET A 13 -0.14 0.18 27.60
C MET A 13 -1.53 0.48 27.03
N PRO A 14 -1.60 1.28 25.95
CA PRO A 14 -2.84 1.45 25.21
C PRO A 14 -3.36 0.10 24.69
N SER A 15 -4.67 0.03 24.46
CA SER A 15 -5.33 -1.14 23.88
C SER A 15 -4.97 -1.30 22.41
N ILE A 16 -3.75 -1.76 22.15
CA ILE A 16 -3.23 -2.08 20.83
C ILE A 16 -3.45 -3.57 20.60
N GLU A 17 -4.07 -3.87 19.46
CA GLU A 17 -4.26 -5.24 19.01
C GLU A 17 -3.00 -5.73 18.28
N LEU A 18 -2.48 -6.86 18.72
CA LEU A 18 -1.40 -7.58 18.07
C LEU A 18 -1.97 -8.77 17.30
N VAL A 19 -1.78 -8.75 15.98
CA VAL A 19 -2.23 -9.79 15.06
C VAL A 19 -1.06 -10.71 14.72
N GLU A 20 -1.22 -12.01 14.97
CA GLU A 20 -0.22 -13.00 14.60
C GLU A 20 -0.45 -13.52 13.17
N LYS A 21 0.58 -13.37 12.33
CA LYS A 21 0.69 -13.96 10.98
C LYS A 21 1.83 -14.97 10.94
N ASP A 22 2.05 -15.59 9.78
CA ASP A 22 3.00 -16.70 9.64
C ASP A 22 4.45 -16.23 9.87
N ASP A 23 4.83 -15.10 9.29
CA ASP A 23 6.18 -14.54 9.24
C ASP A 23 6.42 -13.33 10.17
N HIS A 24 5.36 -12.69 10.67
CA HIS A 24 5.46 -11.54 11.56
C HIS A 24 4.29 -11.43 12.54
N TYR A 25 4.46 -10.57 13.54
CA TYR A 25 3.37 -9.99 14.32
C TYR A 25 3.11 -8.56 13.86
N GLU A 26 1.85 -8.15 13.84
CA GLU A 26 1.43 -6.82 13.42
C GLU A 26 0.70 -6.11 14.57
N ALA A 27 1.28 -5.01 15.06
CA ALA A 27 0.67 -4.15 16.07
C ALA A 27 -0.18 -3.07 15.38
N MET A 28 -1.50 -3.15 15.55
CA MET A 28 -2.49 -2.28 14.91
C MET A 28 -2.59 -0.95 15.65
N LEU A 29 -1.94 0.09 15.12
CA LEU A 29 -2.02 1.46 15.66
C LEU A 29 -3.36 2.12 15.30
N VAL A 30 -3.87 1.80 14.10
CA VAL A 30 -5.22 2.12 13.67
C VAL A 30 -6.03 0.82 13.60
N PRO A 31 -7.08 0.65 14.43
CA PRO A 31 -7.85 -0.59 14.46
C PRO A 31 -8.51 -0.90 13.12
N SER A 32 -8.45 -2.17 12.68
CA SER A 32 -9.19 -2.68 11.51
C SER A 32 -8.97 -1.91 10.19
N TYR A 33 -7.81 -1.26 10.04
CA TYR A 33 -7.50 -0.49 8.83
C TYR A 33 -7.46 -1.38 7.58
N ASP A 34 -7.07 -2.66 7.73
CA ASP A 34 -6.98 -3.69 6.71
C ASP A 34 -8.34 -4.12 6.14
N HIS A 35 -9.44 -3.84 6.84
CA HIS A 35 -10.79 -4.01 6.33
C HIS A 35 -11.31 -2.77 5.59
N THR A 36 -10.70 -1.62 5.85
CA THR A 36 -11.14 -0.33 5.32
C THR A 36 -10.41 0.00 4.02
N TYR A 37 -9.13 -0.33 3.95
CA TYR A 37 -8.26 0.07 2.86
C TYR A 37 -7.73 -1.15 2.09
N PRO A 38 -7.77 -1.12 0.74
CA PRO A 38 -7.20 -2.19 -0.06
C PRO A 38 -5.68 -2.25 0.10
N SER A 39 -5.11 -3.45 -0.06
CA SER A 39 -3.66 -3.67 0.04
C SER A 39 -2.83 -2.82 -0.91
N THR A 40 -3.40 -2.42 -2.05
CA THR A 40 -2.77 -1.52 -3.03
C THR A 40 -2.45 -0.13 -2.48
N GLN A 41 -3.09 0.27 -1.39
CA GLN A 41 -2.85 1.53 -0.70
C GLN A 41 -1.89 1.39 0.49
N ILE A 42 -1.46 0.18 0.82
CA ILE A 42 -0.54 -0.05 1.93
C ILE A 42 0.90 0.00 1.41
N ARG A 43 1.77 0.70 2.12
CA ARG A 43 3.21 0.79 1.88
C ARG A 43 3.95 0.41 3.14
N THR A 44 4.71 -0.68 3.07
CA THR A 44 5.51 -1.19 4.18
C THR A 44 6.90 -0.58 4.11
N ILE A 45 7.28 0.25 5.08
CA ILE A 45 8.59 0.91 5.11
C ILE A 45 9.45 0.25 6.18
N ARG A 46 10.72 -0.03 5.86
CA ARG A 46 11.70 -0.49 6.86
C ARG A 46 12.06 0.68 7.76
N LEU A 47 12.06 0.47 9.08
CA LEU A 47 12.46 1.45 10.07
C LEU A 47 13.25 0.73 11.15
N ALA A 48 14.56 0.98 11.23
CA ALA A 48 15.45 0.27 12.15
C ALA A 48 15.31 -1.27 12.08
N ASP A 49 14.93 -1.88 13.20
CA ASP A 49 14.74 -3.32 13.38
C ASP A 49 13.31 -3.81 13.03
N ILE A 50 12.36 -2.90 12.82
CA ILE A 50 10.97 -3.20 12.49
C ILE A 50 10.60 -2.77 11.06
N SER A 51 9.36 -3.06 10.66
CA SER A 51 8.75 -2.39 9.51
C SER A 51 7.48 -1.68 9.96
N VAL A 52 7.03 -0.67 9.22
CA VAL A 52 5.78 0.03 9.48
C VAL A 52 4.91 0.05 8.24
N ASN A 53 3.60 -0.02 8.41
CA ASN A 53 2.66 0.18 7.30
C ASN A 53 2.14 1.61 7.31
N LEU A 54 2.26 2.25 6.15
CA LEU A 54 1.58 3.48 5.81
C LEU A 54 0.42 3.19 4.87
N ILE A 55 -0.72 3.82 5.09
CA ILE A 55 -1.78 3.91 4.07
C ILE A 55 -1.52 5.16 3.27
N VAL A 56 -1.48 5.04 1.95
CA VAL A 56 -1.29 6.14 1.01
C VAL A 56 -2.57 6.31 0.20
N THR A 57 -3.27 7.41 0.43
CA THR A 57 -4.44 7.83 -0.34
C THR A 57 -4.17 9.17 -1.02
N PRO A 58 -5.00 9.59 -2.00
CA PRO A 58 -4.91 10.94 -2.56
C PRO A 58 -5.11 12.05 -1.53
N GLN A 59 -5.80 11.77 -0.42
CA GLN A 59 -6.16 12.76 0.60
C GLN A 59 -5.11 12.85 1.71
N GLU A 60 -4.58 11.70 2.15
CA GLU A 60 -3.68 11.62 3.29
C GLU A 60 -2.77 10.39 3.23
N THR A 61 -1.68 10.46 4.00
CA THR A 61 -0.85 9.32 4.34
C THR A 61 -0.87 9.09 5.85
N LEU A 62 -1.13 7.86 6.29
CA LEU A 62 -1.31 7.52 7.70
C LEU A 62 -0.43 6.35 8.12
N LEU A 63 0.23 6.47 9.26
CA LEU A 63 0.90 5.34 9.93
C LEU A 63 -0.13 4.49 10.66
N VAL A 64 -0.27 3.22 10.28
CA VAL A 64 -1.39 2.37 10.73
C VAL A 64 -0.99 1.11 11.47
N SER A 65 0.22 0.58 11.23
CA SER A 65 0.73 -0.55 12.01
C SER A 65 2.24 -0.64 12.05
N ALA A 66 2.75 -1.38 13.03
CA ALA A 66 4.15 -1.80 13.14
C ALA A 66 4.26 -3.32 13.02
N LEU A 67 5.26 -3.79 12.29
CA LEU A 67 5.49 -5.19 11.95
C LEU A 67 6.78 -5.66 12.60
N PHE A 68 6.64 -6.73 13.39
CA PHE A 68 7.72 -7.39 14.11
C PHE A 68 7.96 -8.76 13.50
N HIS A 69 9.02 -8.86 12.70
CA HIS A 69 9.36 -10.09 11.97
C HIS A 69 9.80 -11.19 12.93
N LYS A 70 9.29 -12.41 12.73
CA LYS A 70 9.69 -13.58 13.52
C LYS A 70 11.18 -13.86 13.32
N PRO A 71 11.89 -14.38 14.36
CA PRO A 71 11.40 -15.19 15.48
C PRO A 71 11.06 -14.43 16.79
N VAL A 72 10.84 -13.12 16.74
CA VAL A 72 10.46 -12.28 17.90
C VAL A 72 9.28 -12.86 18.69
N GLN A 73 9.31 -12.73 20.02
CA GLN A 73 8.22 -13.17 20.89
C GLN A 73 7.30 -12.01 21.28
N VAL A 74 6.05 -12.33 21.64
CA VAL A 74 5.07 -11.32 22.09
C VAL A 74 5.58 -10.49 23.26
N THR A 75 6.31 -11.09 24.20
CA THR A 75 6.91 -10.36 25.33
C THR A 75 7.95 -9.33 24.88
N ASP A 76 8.75 -9.66 23.86
CA ASP A 76 9.75 -8.74 23.31
C ASP A 76 9.07 -7.56 22.62
N ILE A 77 7.97 -7.82 21.91
CA ILE A 77 7.15 -6.78 21.27
C ILE A 77 6.56 -5.85 22.33
N VAL A 78 6.02 -6.40 23.43
CA VAL A 78 5.48 -5.60 24.53
C VAL A 78 6.58 -4.71 25.13
N SER A 79 7.76 -5.25 25.39
CA SER A 79 8.90 -4.48 25.89
C SER A 79 9.37 -3.42 24.89
N TRP A 80 9.43 -3.74 23.61
CA TRP A 80 9.74 -2.77 22.56
C TRP A 80 8.73 -1.63 22.56
N MET A 81 7.43 -1.93 22.61
CA MET A 81 6.36 -0.93 22.59
C MET A 81 6.35 -0.05 23.85
N GLN A 82 6.88 -0.53 24.98
CA GLN A 82 7.10 0.27 26.20
C GLN A 82 8.28 1.24 26.08
N LEU A 83 9.30 0.86 25.32
CA LEU A 83 10.56 1.61 25.22
C LEU A 83 10.57 2.58 24.05
N TYR A 84 9.81 2.29 23.00
CA TYR A 84 9.89 3.03 21.74
C TYR A 84 8.53 3.59 21.31
N THR A 85 8.58 4.72 20.62
CA THR A 85 7.47 5.36 19.94
C THR A 85 7.83 5.58 18.48
N ILE A 86 6.81 5.56 17.62
CA ILE A 86 6.95 5.81 16.19
C ILE A 86 5.94 6.86 15.76
N SER A 87 6.35 7.71 14.82
CA SER A 87 5.51 8.78 14.28
C SER A 87 5.77 8.96 12.80
N PHE A 88 4.75 9.47 12.11
CA PHE A 88 4.82 9.82 10.69
C PHE A 88 4.42 11.29 10.52
N ALA A 89 5.33 12.06 9.94
CA ALA A 89 5.12 13.41 9.43
C ALA A 89 4.40 14.39 10.38
N GLN A 90 4.46 14.18 11.69
CA GLN A 90 3.91 15.12 12.65
C GLN A 90 4.71 16.42 12.61
N SER A 91 4.03 17.53 12.34
CA SER A 91 4.65 18.84 12.22
C SER A 91 3.73 19.96 12.69
N ASP A 92 4.33 21.05 13.16
CA ASP A 92 3.67 22.33 13.35
C ASP A 92 4.51 23.47 12.73
N GLU A 93 4.22 24.72 13.09
CA GLU A 93 4.93 25.91 12.59
C GLU A 93 6.44 25.91 12.89
N THR A 94 6.89 25.15 13.90
CA THR A 94 8.30 25.06 14.32
C THR A 94 9.06 24.02 13.51
N GLY A 95 8.38 22.98 13.03
CA GLY A 95 8.99 21.89 12.27
C GLY A 95 8.39 20.53 12.60
N TYR A 96 9.10 19.46 12.22
CA TYR A 96 8.70 18.10 12.55
C TYR A 96 8.97 17.76 14.01
N PHE A 97 8.05 17.03 14.63
CA PHE A 97 8.15 16.61 16.03
C PHE A 97 7.62 15.19 16.24
N VAL A 98 7.95 14.63 17.40
CA VAL A 98 7.34 13.41 17.93
C VAL A 98 6.91 13.67 19.37
N GLU A 99 5.68 13.28 19.70
CA GLU A 99 5.16 13.36 21.07
C GLU A 99 5.65 12.18 21.92
N GLN A 100 5.78 12.39 23.22
CA GLN A 100 6.15 11.37 24.20
C GLN A 100 7.49 10.69 23.87
N ALA A 101 8.51 11.50 23.60
CA ALA A 101 9.83 11.03 23.18
C ALA A 101 10.97 11.70 23.96
N ASP A 102 12.03 10.93 24.24
CA ASP A 102 13.25 11.41 24.92
C ASP A 102 14.44 11.54 23.95
N GLU A 103 14.60 10.60 23.00
CA GLU A 103 15.73 10.57 22.05
C GLU A 103 15.30 10.02 20.69
N ILE A 104 15.65 10.73 19.60
CA ILE A 104 15.48 10.20 18.23
C ILE A 104 16.54 9.15 17.96
N LEU A 105 16.11 7.97 17.52
CA LEU A 105 17.00 6.87 17.16
C LEU A 105 17.28 6.84 15.67
N GLU A 106 16.22 6.97 14.85
CA GLU A 106 16.34 6.94 13.40
C GLU A 106 15.22 7.75 12.75
N VAL A 107 15.59 8.45 11.68
CA VAL A 107 14.66 9.14 10.78
C VAL A 107 14.90 8.63 9.37
N VAL A 108 13.84 8.13 8.74
CA VAL A 108 13.83 7.82 7.31
C VAL A 108 12.76 8.67 6.63
N LEU A 109 12.93 8.94 5.34
CA LEU A 109 11.95 9.69 4.57
C LEU A 109 11.21 8.76 3.61
N TYR A 110 9.92 8.95 3.48
CA TYR A 110 9.10 8.34 2.43
C TYR A 110 8.28 9.43 1.74
N GLN A 111 8.48 9.59 0.44
CA GLN A 111 7.90 10.68 -0.34
C GLN A 111 8.17 12.06 0.29
N LYS A 112 9.41 12.27 0.76
CA LYS A 112 9.86 13.49 1.49
C LYS A 112 9.22 13.72 2.87
N HIS A 113 8.42 12.78 3.37
CA HIS A 113 7.80 12.88 4.69
C HIS A 113 8.53 11.97 5.68
N PRO A 114 8.84 12.44 6.91
CA PRO A 114 9.62 11.65 7.85
C PRO A 114 8.78 10.56 8.52
N ILE A 115 9.40 9.40 8.66
CA ILE A 115 9.02 8.33 9.58
C ILE A 115 10.11 8.28 10.63
N VAL A 116 9.74 8.42 11.89
CA VAL A 116 10.69 8.51 13.01
C VAL A 116 10.43 7.41 14.02
N ILE A 117 11.51 6.85 14.56
CA ILE A 117 11.51 6.03 15.77
C ILE A 117 12.33 6.76 16.84
N ALA A 118 11.78 6.79 18.04
CA ALA A 118 12.37 7.43 19.21
C ALA A 118 12.19 6.57 20.46
N THR A 119 13.04 6.79 21.47
CA THR A 119 12.77 6.27 22.81
C THR A 119 11.58 7.00 23.41
N ARG A 120 10.73 6.29 24.16
CA ARG A 120 9.57 6.89 24.84
C ARG A 120 10.03 7.78 25.98
N GLY A 121 9.40 8.94 26.03
CA GLY A 121 9.63 9.99 27.01
C GLY A 121 8.33 10.64 27.46
N GLN A 122 8.45 11.80 28.11
CA GLN A 122 7.31 12.65 28.47
C GLN A 122 7.23 13.91 27.61
N ASP A 123 8.28 14.22 26.86
CA ASP A 123 8.42 15.48 26.16
C ASP A 123 8.00 15.39 24.70
N ARG A 124 7.79 16.56 24.10
CA ARG A 124 7.72 16.73 22.65
C ARG A 124 9.12 17.05 22.15
N LEU A 125 9.60 16.27 21.19
CA LEU A 125 10.94 16.43 20.65
C LEU A 125 10.89 16.82 19.17
N TYR A 126 11.46 17.98 18.85
CA TYR A 126 11.62 18.45 17.47
C TYR A 126 12.89 17.87 16.86
N TYR A 127 12.85 17.57 15.56
CA TYR A 127 13.97 16.99 14.84
C TYR A 127 14.11 17.58 13.44
N ASP A 128 15.35 17.56 12.95
CA ASP A 128 15.65 17.89 11.56
C ASP A 128 15.69 16.60 10.71
N THR A 129 15.45 16.76 9.41
CA THR A 129 15.51 15.66 8.43
C THR A 129 16.77 15.71 7.58
N THR A 130 17.75 16.52 7.96
CA THR A 130 18.96 16.76 7.17
C THR A 130 19.83 15.50 7.19
N GLY A 131 20.04 14.90 6.04
CA GLY A 131 20.81 13.66 5.92
C GLY A 131 20.01 12.39 6.21
N ALA A 132 18.70 12.49 6.46
CA ALA A 132 17.81 11.33 6.55
C ALA A 132 17.77 10.58 5.22
N ILE A 133 17.69 9.24 5.29
CA ILE A 133 17.67 8.37 4.11
C ILE A 133 16.27 8.36 3.50
N GLU A 134 16.15 8.70 2.23
CA GLU A 134 14.89 8.55 1.47
C GLU A 134 14.71 7.10 1.02
N VAL A 135 13.70 6.45 1.58
CA VAL A 135 13.20 5.16 1.13
C VAL A 135 12.39 5.37 -0.13
N ARG A 136 13.03 5.12 -1.28
CA ARG A 136 12.40 5.28 -2.60
C ARG A 136 11.46 4.14 -2.99
N ARG A 137 11.53 3.01 -2.27
CA ARG A 137 10.70 1.83 -2.50
C ARG A 137 10.26 1.20 -1.19
N ALA A 138 8.98 0.93 -1.05
CA ALA A 138 8.46 0.19 0.10
C ALA A 138 8.89 -1.29 0.04
N MET A 139 9.01 -1.98 1.16
CA MET A 139 9.35 -3.41 1.23
C MET A 139 8.29 -4.30 0.57
N ASN A 140 7.02 -3.91 0.67
CA ASN A 140 5.92 -4.57 -0.03
C ASN A 140 5.73 -4.04 -1.46
N GLU A 141 6.48 -3.01 -1.87
CA GLU A 141 6.85 -2.86 -3.28
C GLU A 141 7.94 -3.90 -3.55
N SER A 142 7.48 -5.16 -3.62
CA SER A 142 8.08 -6.24 -4.40
C SER A 142 9.39 -5.85 -5.08
N VAL A 143 10.50 -6.19 -4.42
CA VAL A 143 11.83 -6.24 -5.06
C VAL A 143 11.73 -7.28 -6.19
N GLY A 144 11.36 -6.82 -7.38
CA GLY A 144 11.23 -7.66 -8.58
C GLY A 144 9.84 -7.84 -9.18
N GLU A 145 8.79 -7.07 -8.82
CA GLU A 145 7.58 -7.12 -9.65
C GLU A 145 7.83 -6.44 -10.99
N ARG A 146 7.72 -7.25 -12.05
CA ARG A 146 7.46 -6.72 -13.38
C ARG A 146 6.08 -6.03 -13.32
N PRO A 147 5.91 -4.85 -13.93
CA PRO A 147 4.60 -4.23 -13.99
C PRO A 147 3.61 -5.22 -14.61
N LEU A 148 2.40 -5.27 -14.06
CA LEU A 148 1.32 -6.09 -14.61
C LEU A 148 0.94 -5.57 -15.99
N LEU A 149 0.93 -4.24 -16.14
CA LEU A 149 0.67 -3.58 -17.40
C LEU A 149 1.40 -2.24 -17.55
N TYR A 150 1.54 -1.79 -18.79
CA TYR A 150 1.81 -0.40 -19.13
C TYR A 150 0.54 0.24 -19.68
N LEU A 151 0.17 1.42 -19.20
CA LEU A 151 -0.94 2.22 -19.72
C LEU A 151 -0.37 3.51 -20.29
N ASN A 152 -0.47 3.70 -21.61
CA ASN A 152 0.16 4.80 -22.32
C ASN A 152 1.66 4.94 -22.01
N GLY A 153 2.34 3.81 -21.85
CA GLY A 153 3.77 3.74 -21.50
C GLY A 153 4.08 3.97 -20.02
N GLU A 154 3.10 4.28 -19.17
CA GLU A 154 3.29 4.36 -17.72
C GLU A 154 3.15 2.97 -17.08
N ALA A 155 4.05 2.62 -16.16
CA ALA A 155 4.05 1.32 -15.50
C ALA A 155 2.97 1.22 -14.41
N TRP A 156 2.15 0.18 -14.45
CA TRP A 156 1.13 -0.12 -13.45
C TRP A 156 1.33 -1.53 -12.86
N TYR A 157 1.31 -1.60 -11.53
CA TYR A 157 1.52 -2.84 -10.77
C TYR A 157 0.20 -3.52 -10.37
N GLY A 158 -0.93 -2.88 -10.67
CA GLY A 158 -2.28 -3.42 -10.48
C GLY A 158 -3.19 -3.00 -11.62
N VAL A 159 -4.39 -3.60 -11.68
CA VAL A 159 -5.36 -3.31 -12.75
C VAL A 159 -6.13 -2.03 -12.41
N PRO A 160 -6.06 -0.97 -13.25
CA PRO A 160 -6.86 0.22 -13.06
C PRO A 160 -8.32 -0.07 -13.43
N ARG A 161 -9.25 0.57 -12.72
CA ARG A 161 -10.66 0.55 -13.12
C ARG A 161 -10.89 1.59 -14.21
N LEU A 162 -11.24 1.14 -15.42
CA LEU A 162 -11.59 1.98 -16.57
C LEU A 162 -13.04 1.74 -16.96
N THR A 163 -13.86 2.78 -16.99
CA THR A 163 -15.25 2.69 -17.47
C THR A 163 -15.32 3.09 -18.94
N PHE A 164 -16.27 2.54 -19.69
CA PHE A 164 -16.42 2.75 -21.13
C PHE A 164 -17.88 3.06 -21.51
N ASN A 165 -18.04 3.96 -22.47
CA ASN A 165 -19.32 4.20 -23.12
C ASN A 165 -19.43 3.32 -24.37
N ARG A 166 -20.17 2.22 -24.27
CA ARG A 166 -20.35 1.25 -25.38
C ARG A 166 -20.85 1.82 -26.71
N MET A 167 -21.44 3.02 -26.70
CA MET A 167 -21.96 3.67 -27.91
C MET A 167 -20.93 4.58 -28.58
N LYS A 168 -19.80 4.84 -27.92
CA LYS A 168 -18.77 5.80 -28.37
C LYS A 168 -17.36 5.24 -28.34
N ASP A 169 -17.05 4.45 -27.32
CA ASP A 169 -15.71 3.94 -27.08
C ASP A 169 -15.47 2.62 -27.82
N GLU A 170 -14.25 2.45 -28.30
CA GLU A 170 -13.78 1.27 -29.03
C GLU A 170 -12.77 0.52 -28.17
N LEU A 171 -12.98 -0.79 -27.99
CA LEU A 171 -12.11 -1.64 -27.17
C LEU A 171 -11.56 -2.76 -28.03
N HIS A 172 -10.24 -2.75 -28.25
CA HIS A 172 -9.52 -3.79 -28.97
C HIS A 172 -8.62 -4.54 -27.99
N VAL A 173 -8.82 -5.85 -27.86
CA VAL A 173 -8.06 -6.72 -26.95
C VAL A 173 -7.50 -7.88 -27.74
N ASN A 174 -6.17 -7.95 -27.89
CA ASN A 174 -5.48 -8.96 -28.70
C ASN A 174 -6.11 -9.13 -30.09
N GLY A 175 -6.40 -8.01 -30.77
CA GLY A 175 -7.04 -7.99 -32.08
C GLY A 175 -8.54 -8.29 -32.10
N THR A 176 -9.17 -8.50 -30.93
CA THR A 176 -10.62 -8.74 -30.80
C THR A 176 -11.33 -7.47 -30.35
N PHE A 177 -12.41 -7.08 -31.05
CA PHE A 177 -13.25 -5.97 -30.63
C PHE A 177 -14.21 -6.40 -29.50
N LEU A 178 -14.27 -5.66 -28.41
CA LEU A 178 -15.07 -5.98 -27.23
C LEU A 178 -16.16 -4.93 -26.93
N TYR A 179 -17.31 -5.43 -26.49
CA TYR A 179 -18.37 -4.61 -25.91
C TYR A 179 -18.40 -4.81 -24.39
N ALA A 180 -17.67 -3.98 -23.65
CA ALA A 180 -17.63 -3.98 -22.19
C ALA A 180 -18.11 -2.64 -21.62
N ASP A 181 -18.64 -2.64 -20.40
CA ASP A 181 -18.98 -1.41 -19.66
C ASP A 181 -17.78 -0.90 -18.85
N TYR A 182 -16.91 -1.80 -18.37
CA TYR A 182 -15.69 -1.42 -17.67
C TYR A 182 -14.64 -2.54 -17.68
N MET A 183 -13.40 -2.16 -17.43
CA MET A 183 -12.25 -3.02 -17.11
C MET A 183 -11.94 -2.88 -15.61
N ASP A 184 -11.65 -3.97 -14.92
CA ASP A 184 -11.26 -3.98 -13.51
C ASP A 184 -10.47 -5.24 -13.13
N ALA A 185 -9.95 -5.28 -11.91
CA ALA A 185 -9.29 -6.44 -11.33
C ALA A 185 -10.28 -7.59 -11.06
N HIS A 186 -9.92 -8.80 -11.50
CA HIS A 186 -10.59 -10.04 -11.16
C HIS A 186 -9.55 -11.06 -10.70
N HIS A 187 -9.51 -11.38 -9.40
CA HIS A 187 -8.50 -12.29 -8.82
C HIS A 187 -7.05 -11.94 -9.23
N GLY A 188 -6.71 -10.65 -9.25
CA GLY A 188 -5.39 -10.15 -9.63
C GLY A 188 -5.11 -10.10 -11.13
N LYS A 189 -6.11 -10.37 -11.99
CA LYS A 189 -6.01 -10.35 -13.45
C LYS A 189 -6.90 -9.25 -14.05
N ILE A 190 -6.66 -8.90 -15.32
CA ILE A 190 -7.49 -7.93 -16.04
C ILE A 190 -8.77 -8.62 -16.52
N GLY A 191 -9.91 -8.16 -15.99
CA GLY A 191 -11.23 -8.58 -16.43
C GLY A 191 -11.98 -7.43 -17.11
N PHE A 192 -12.76 -7.75 -18.13
CA PHE A 192 -13.76 -6.87 -18.74
C PHE A 192 -15.14 -7.32 -18.33
N PHE A 193 -16.03 -6.38 -18.03
CA PHE A 193 -17.31 -6.66 -17.38
C PHE A 193 -18.47 -5.93 -18.04
N ARG A 194 -19.68 -6.42 -17.75
CA ARG A 194 -20.93 -5.68 -17.96
C ARG A 194 -21.46 -5.19 -16.62
N GLU A 195 -22.07 -4.02 -16.58
CA GLU A 195 -22.65 -3.50 -15.32
C GLU A 195 -23.82 -4.36 -14.81
N ASN A 196 -24.55 -5.02 -15.71
CA ASN A 196 -25.68 -5.86 -15.35
C ASN A 196 -25.29 -7.26 -14.85
N ASP A 197 -24.03 -7.67 -15.02
CA ASP A 197 -23.46 -8.87 -14.43
C ASP A 197 -21.99 -8.63 -14.04
N PRO A 198 -21.76 -7.98 -12.89
CA PRO A 198 -20.40 -7.66 -12.43
C PRO A 198 -19.70 -8.85 -11.78
N SER A 199 -20.41 -9.97 -11.56
CA SER A 199 -19.89 -11.11 -10.82
C SER A 199 -18.85 -11.92 -11.60
N GLN A 200 -18.96 -11.89 -12.93
CA GLN A 200 -18.06 -12.60 -13.83
C GLN A 200 -17.60 -11.70 -14.98
N PRO A 201 -16.32 -11.76 -15.35
CA PRO A 201 -15.84 -11.05 -16.52
C PRO A 201 -16.36 -11.71 -17.80
N ILE A 202 -16.74 -10.89 -18.78
CA ILE A 202 -17.02 -11.34 -20.15
C ILE A 202 -15.74 -11.75 -20.88
N VAL A 203 -14.60 -11.16 -20.52
CA VAL A 203 -13.26 -11.53 -20.98
C VAL A 203 -12.28 -11.41 -19.82
N LEU A 204 -11.47 -12.44 -19.62
CA LEU A 204 -10.42 -12.49 -18.61
C LEU A 204 -9.08 -12.75 -19.29
N LEU A 205 -8.10 -11.89 -19.06
CA LEU A 205 -6.73 -12.11 -19.49
C LEU A 205 -6.02 -13.02 -18.49
N VAL A 206 -5.56 -14.18 -18.95
CA VAL A 206 -5.08 -15.26 -18.06
C VAL A 206 -3.57 -15.43 -18.02
N GLY A 207 -2.83 -14.86 -18.98
CA GLY A 207 -1.38 -14.99 -19.09
C GLY A 207 -0.61 -14.20 -18.04
N GLN A 208 0.70 -14.44 -17.95
CA GLN A 208 1.64 -13.76 -17.05
C GLN A 208 2.51 -12.71 -17.75
N ALA A 209 2.51 -12.68 -19.09
CA ALA A 209 3.14 -11.62 -19.85
C ALA A 209 2.60 -10.24 -19.46
N ILE A 210 3.51 -9.26 -19.49
CA ILE A 210 3.19 -7.85 -19.27
C ILE A 210 2.18 -7.42 -20.33
N VAL A 211 1.13 -6.71 -19.90
CA VAL A 211 0.09 -6.20 -20.77
C VAL A 211 0.45 -4.78 -21.22
N GLU A 212 0.34 -4.49 -22.51
CA GLU A 212 0.47 -3.14 -23.04
C GLU A 212 -0.91 -2.59 -23.33
N ILE A 213 -1.23 -1.39 -22.83
CA ILE A 213 -2.49 -0.69 -23.04
C ILE A 213 -2.20 0.69 -23.61
N GLU A 214 -2.81 1.01 -24.74
CA GLU A 214 -2.93 2.35 -25.28
C GLU A 214 -4.37 2.83 -25.14
N LEU A 215 -4.58 3.95 -24.46
CA LEU A 215 -5.88 4.60 -24.33
C LEU A 215 -5.78 6.02 -24.91
N THR A 216 -6.40 6.21 -26.07
CA THR A 216 -6.43 7.50 -26.76
C THR A 216 -7.83 8.11 -26.66
N GLU A 217 -7.91 9.40 -26.35
CA GLU A 217 -9.16 10.18 -26.39
C GLU A 217 -9.20 11.03 -27.66
N ASN A 218 -10.28 10.90 -28.41
CA ASN A 218 -10.53 11.67 -29.62
C ASN A 218 -11.13 13.04 -29.30
N PRO A 219 -11.06 14.03 -30.22
CA PRO A 219 -11.62 15.36 -30.01
C PRO A 219 -13.13 15.41 -29.71
N ASP A 220 -13.88 14.36 -30.06
CA ASP A 220 -15.32 14.24 -29.79
C ASP A 220 -15.66 13.57 -28.44
N GLY A 221 -14.62 13.24 -27.66
CA GLY A 221 -14.71 12.58 -26.36
C GLY A 221 -14.95 11.07 -26.44
N SER A 222 -14.89 10.46 -27.64
CA SER A 222 -14.79 9.00 -27.76
C SER A 222 -13.37 8.54 -27.38
N ARG A 223 -13.25 7.33 -26.85
CA ARG A 223 -11.95 6.74 -26.52
C ARG A 223 -11.73 5.44 -27.25
N VAL A 224 -10.48 5.23 -27.67
CA VAL A 224 -10.01 3.97 -28.25
C VAL A 224 -9.04 3.35 -27.26
N LEU A 225 -9.37 2.17 -26.75
CA LEU A 225 -8.47 1.33 -25.96
C LEU A 225 -7.97 0.20 -26.84
N ILE A 226 -6.65 0.09 -26.95
CA ILE A 226 -5.96 -1.06 -27.55
C ILE A 226 -5.18 -1.73 -26.43
N LEU A 227 -5.42 -3.02 -26.23
CA LEU A 227 -4.74 -3.84 -25.24
C LEU A 227 -4.11 -5.04 -25.92
N GLU A 228 -2.83 -5.25 -25.68
CA GLU A 228 -2.09 -6.42 -26.13
C GLU A 228 -1.47 -7.16 -24.94
N GLN A 229 -1.71 -8.46 -24.87
CA GLN A 229 -1.01 -9.39 -24.00
C GLN A 229 -0.40 -10.49 -24.88
N PRO A 230 0.94 -10.55 -25.00
CA PRO A 230 1.63 -11.65 -25.66
C PRO A 230 1.26 -12.99 -25.02
N TYR A 231 1.33 -14.07 -25.79
CA TYR A 231 1.27 -15.41 -25.21
C TYR A 231 2.50 -15.64 -24.33
N ASP A 232 2.31 -16.33 -23.20
CA ASP A 232 3.42 -16.76 -22.37
C ASP A 232 4.32 -17.71 -23.19
N GLU A 233 5.64 -17.50 -23.14
CA GLU A 233 6.59 -18.42 -23.76
C GLU A 233 6.50 -19.79 -23.05
N ALA A 234 6.40 -20.86 -23.84
CA ALA A 234 6.23 -22.24 -23.36
C ALA A 234 7.53 -22.89 -22.88
#